data_AF-A0A3R9TBL6-F1
#
_entry.id   AF-A0A3R9TBL6-F1
#
_cell.length_a   1.000
_cell.length_b   1.000
_cell.length_c   1.000
_cell.angle_alpha   90.00
_cell.angle_beta   90.00
_cell.angle_gamma   90.00
#
_symmetry.space_group_name_H-M   'P 1'
#
loop_
_entity.id
_entity.type
_entity.pdbx_description
1 polymer ?
#
loop_
_entity_poly.entity_id
_entity_poly.type
_entity_poly.pdbx_seq_one_letter_code
_entity_poly.pdbx_strand_id
1 'polypeptide(L)'
;MSKKFNNRTFRKIEKIYSVYLPNEFKKVYGNMEELPENWYDWSDFSPQNVKILSNYIQVIKKNIAEEIEYIDWSDDWGEVPNNLELTKREILSRLTNSPTLLPILGHRYIVSYNTPISPVFSVVGSDIIYYSKSLTDYWHGITISREINLSDLPKIPFWSDIAQ
;
A
#
# COMPACT_ATOMS: atom_id res chain seq x y z
N MET A 1 22.99 11.32 -18.77
CA MET A 1 21.91 10.31 -18.95
C MET A 1 20.69 10.76 -18.18
N SER A 2 19.48 10.59 -18.73
CA SER A 2 18.25 10.88 -17.96
C SER A 2 18.07 9.82 -16.88
N LYS A 3 17.78 10.20 -15.64
CA LYS A 3 17.43 9.24 -14.58
C LYS A 3 16.22 8.39 -15.01
N LYS A 4 16.25 7.10 -14.68
CA LYS A 4 15.16 6.12 -14.93
C LYS A 4 13.83 6.62 -14.34
N PHE A 5 13.87 7.03 -13.08
CA PHE A 5 12.76 7.68 -12.39
C PHE A 5 12.91 9.20 -12.42
N ASN A 6 11.95 9.86 -13.05
CA ASN A 6 11.87 11.32 -13.17
C ASN A 6 10.39 11.74 -13.30
N ASN A 7 10.13 13.05 -13.32
CA ASN A 7 8.76 13.58 -13.38
C ASN A 7 7.92 13.07 -14.55
N ARG A 8 8.53 12.80 -15.71
CA ARG A 8 7.80 12.22 -16.86
C ARG A 8 7.43 10.76 -16.60
N THR A 9 8.36 9.98 -16.04
CA THR A 9 8.13 8.59 -15.64
C THR A 9 7.02 8.52 -14.58
N PHE A 10 7.07 9.36 -13.55
CA PHE A 10 6.05 9.38 -12.48
C PHE A 10 4.65 9.70 -13.01
N ARG A 11 4.50 10.74 -13.85
CA ARG A 11 3.20 11.05 -14.48
C ARG A 11 2.68 9.91 -15.35
N LYS A 12 3.59 9.18 -16.01
CA LYS A 12 3.22 8.02 -16.82
C LYS A 12 2.74 6.85 -15.97
N ILE A 13 3.38 6.60 -14.82
CA ILE A 13 2.93 5.62 -13.83
C ILE A 13 1.52 5.98 -13.33
N GLU A 14 1.35 7.21 -12.83
CA GLU A 14 0.06 7.69 -12.31
C GLU A 14 -1.06 7.53 -13.35
N LYS A 15 -0.77 7.83 -14.63
CA LYS A 15 -1.72 7.68 -15.73
C LYS A 15 -2.05 6.22 -16.07
N ILE A 16 -1.04 5.34 -16.17
CA ILE A 16 -1.24 3.94 -16.61
C ILE A 16 -2.05 3.17 -15.56
N TYR A 17 -1.70 3.33 -14.28
CA TYR A 17 -2.31 2.58 -13.20
C TYR A 17 -3.50 3.30 -12.56
N SER A 18 -3.79 4.55 -12.97
CA SER A 18 -4.82 5.40 -12.38
C SER A 18 -4.65 5.56 -10.86
N VAL A 19 -3.42 5.83 -10.44
CA VAL A 19 -3.01 5.96 -9.03
C VAL A 19 -2.38 7.31 -8.77
N TYR A 20 -2.40 7.73 -7.51
CA TYR A 20 -1.56 8.81 -7.00
C TYR A 20 -0.24 8.24 -6.46
N LEU A 21 0.90 8.77 -6.91
CA LEU A 21 2.20 8.41 -6.33
C LEU A 21 2.54 9.38 -5.18
N PRO A 22 2.72 8.88 -3.94
CA PRO A 22 3.13 9.71 -2.81
C PRO A 22 4.42 10.47 -3.06
N ASN A 23 4.56 11.65 -2.44
CA ASN A 23 5.77 12.47 -2.59
C ASN A 23 7.03 11.72 -2.13
N GLU A 24 6.93 10.89 -1.08
CA GLU A 24 8.05 10.07 -0.63
C GLU A 24 8.45 9.01 -1.67
N PHE A 25 7.49 8.36 -2.33
CA PHE A 25 7.79 7.47 -3.46
C PHE A 25 8.59 8.18 -4.55
N LYS A 26 8.13 9.37 -4.97
CA LYS A 26 8.82 10.17 -5.99
C LYS A 26 10.24 10.56 -5.55
N LYS A 27 10.43 10.88 -4.27
CA LYS A 27 11.74 11.23 -3.69
C LYS A 27 12.68 10.01 -3.65
N VAL A 28 12.23 8.90 -3.09
CA VAL A 28 13.05 7.68 -2.93
C VAL A 28 13.42 7.12 -4.30
N TYR A 29 12.44 6.83 -5.16
CA TYR A 29 12.68 6.28 -6.49
C TYR A 29 13.45 7.26 -7.40
N GLY A 30 13.19 8.58 -7.31
CA GLY A 30 13.88 9.59 -8.11
C GLY A 30 15.36 9.80 -7.73
N ASN A 31 15.75 9.33 -6.54
CA ASN A 31 17.14 9.37 -6.07
C ASN A 31 17.89 8.05 -6.30
N MET A 32 17.20 6.97 -6.67
CA MET A 32 17.86 5.71 -7.03
C MET A 32 18.66 5.85 -8.32
N GLU A 33 19.92 5.40 -8.28
CA GLU A 33 20.73 5.20 -9.48
C GLU A 33 20.33 3.89 -10.17
N GLU A 34 20.16 2.84 -9.37
CA GLU A 34 19.70 1.52 -9.78
C GLU A 34 18.57 1.05 -8.87
N LEU A 35 17.64 0.27 -9.45
CA LEU A 35 16.55 -0.33 -8.70
C LEU A 35 17.07 -1.61 -8.03
N PRO A 36 16.75 -1.89 -6.76
CA PRO A 36 17.13 -3.15 -6.13
C PRO A 36 16.59 -4.36 -6.90
N GLU A 37 17.36 -5.45 -6.90
CA GLU A 37 17.17 -6.64 -7.74
C GLU A 37 15.75 -7.27 -7.67
N ASN A 38 15.03 -7.07 -6.58
CA ASN A 38 13.71 -7.67 -6.36
C ASN A 38 12.56 -6.66 -6.25
N TRP A 39 12.85 -5.36 -6.43
CA TRP A 39 11.81 -4.34 -6.41
C TRP A 39 11.08 -4.34 -7.74
N TYR A 40 9.76 -4.16 -7.68
CA TYR A 40 8.96 -4.04 -8.88
C TYR A 40 9.32 -2.77 -9.67
N ASP A 41 9.63 -2.95 -10.94
CA ASP A 41 10.02 -1.85 -11.81
C ASP A 41 8.79 -1.12 -12.39
N TRP A 42 8.34 -0.10 -11.68
CA TRP A 42 7.26 0.77 -12.13
C TRP A 42 7.58 1.59 -13.39
N SER A 43 8.85 1.67 -13.80
CA SER A 43 9.26 2.38 -15.01
C SER A 43 9.30 1.48 -16.26
N ASP A 44 9.18 0.16 -16.10
CA ASP A 44 8.99 -0.74 -17.24
C ASP A 44 7.53 -0.69 -17.71
N PHE A 45 7.33 -0.04 -18.86
CA PHE A 45 6.02 0.09 -19.48
C PHE A 45 5.74 -0.99 -20.53
N SER A 46 6.51 -2.09 -20.53
CA SER A 46 6.21 -3.25 -21.34
C SER A 46 4.79 -3.76 -21.02
N PRO A 47 4.03 -4.24 -22.02
CA PRO A 47 2.68 -4.78 -21.78
C PRO A 47 2.66 -5.88 -20.71
N GLN A 48 3.73 -6.67 -20.64
CA GLN A 48 3.88 -7.74 -19.66
C GLN A 48 4.01 -7.20 -18.23
N ASN A 49 4.90 -6.23 -17.98
CA ASN A 49 5.06 -5.66 -16.64
C ASN A 49 3.82 -4.88 -16.20
N VAL A 50 3.22 -4.10 -17.11
CA VAL A 50 1.96 -3.40 -16.83
C VAL A 50 0.86 -4.38 -16.42
N LYS A 51 0.71 -5.51 -17.13
CA LYS A 51 -0.26 -6.56 -16.79
C LYS A 51 0.02 -7.16 -15.41
N ILE A 52 1.28 -7.48 -15.10
CA ILE A 52 1.68 -8.07 -13.81
C ILE A 52 1.36 -7.12 -12.66
N LEU A 53 1.81 -5.86 -12.72
CA LEU A 53 1.57 -4.89 -11.64
C LEU A 53 0.09 -4.54 -11.48
N SER A 54 -0.65 -4.43 -12.60
CA SER A 54 -2.10 -4.22 -12.53
C SER A 54 -2.79 -5.40 -11.86
N ASN A 55 -2.36 -6.63 -12.15
CA ASN A 55 -2.89 -7.82 -11.49
C ASN A 55 -2.60 -7.81 -9.98
N TYR A 56 -1.38 -7.46 -9.55
CA TYR A 56 -1.07 -7.36 -8.11
C TYR A 56 -1.94 -6.34 -7.39
N ILE A 57 -2.14 -5.16 -7.98
CA ILE A 57 -3.00 -4.11 -7.45
C ILE A 57 -4.45 -4.61 -7.26
N GLN A 58 -4.95 -5.42 -8.19
CA GLN A 58 -6.33 -5.91 -8.17
C GLN A 58 -6.50 -7.12 -7.23
N VAL A 59 -5.58 -8.09 -7.30
CA VAL A 59 -5.66 -9.35 -6.55
C VAL A 59 -5.60 -9.11 -5.04
N ILE A 60 -4.84 -8.13 -4.55
CA ILE A 60 -4.70 -7.95 -3.10
C ILE A 60 -6.03 -7.65 -2.41
N LYS A 61 -6.84 -6.72 -2.95
CA LYS A 61 -8.16 -6.43 -2.40
C LYS A 61 -9.10 -7.63 -2.51
N LYS A 62 -8.98 -8.42 -3.60
CA LYS A 62 -9.77 -9.64 -3.77
C LYS A 62 -9.41 -10.67 -2.69
N ASN A 63 -8.13 -10.91 -2.44
CA ASN A 63 -7.67 -11.87 -1.43
C ASN A 63 -8.13 -11.45 -0.02
N ILE A 64 -8.02 -10.16 0.30
CA ILE A 64 -8.52 -9.63 1.59
C ILE A 64 -10.05 -9.82 1.68
N ALA A 65 -10.79 -9.59 0.59
CA ALA A 65 -12.24 -9.78 0.56
C ALA A 65 -12.67 -11.26 0.71
N GLU A 66 -11.85 -12.21 0.26
CA GLU A 66 -12.08 -13.64 0.49
C GLU A 66 -11.89 -14.03 1.98
N GLU A 67 -11.15 -13.23 2.73
CA GLU A 67 -10.88 -13.39 4.17
C GLU A 67 -11.59 -12.33 5.04
N ILE A 68 -12.66 -11.70 4.51
CA ILE A 68 -13.37 -10.58 5.16
C ILE A 68 -13.88 -10.90 6.57
N GLU A 69 -14.06 -12.19 6.88
CA GLU A 69 -14.55 -12.67 8.19
C GLU A 69 -13.49 -12.67 9.29
N TYR A 70 -12.21 -12.54 8.92
CA TYR A 70 -11.09 -12.43 9.86
C TYR A 70 -10.68 -10.97 10.14
N ILE A 71 -11.37 -10.01 9.53
CA ILE A 71 -11.12 -8.58 9.76
C ILE A 71 -12.00 -8.11 10.91
N ASP A 72 -11.34 -7.66 11.97
CA ASP A 72 -12.02 -7.07 13.13
C ASP A 72 -12.62 -5.71 12.79
N TRP A 73 -13.72 -5.39 13.47
CA TRP A 73 -14.32 -4.06 13.39
C TRP A 73 -13.44 -3.06 14.13
N SER A 74 -13.01 -2.00 13.43
CA SER A 74 -12.22 -0.93 14.05
C SER A 74 -13.07 -0.06 14.95
N ASP A 75 -12.57 0.28 16.14
CA ASP A 75 -13.21 1.24 17.06
C ASP A 75 -13.44 2.61 16.40
N ASP A 76 -12.64 2.97 15.39
CA ASP A 76 -12.75 4.20 14.63
C ASP A 76 -13.92 4.21 13.62
N TRP A 77 -14.59 3.08 13.41
CA TRP A 77 -15.73 2.97 12.49
C TRP A 77 -17.10 3.18 13.16
N GLY A 78 -17.11 3.46 14.46
CA GLY A 78 -18.32 3.67 15.25
C GLY A 78 -18.96 2.37 15.71
N GLU A 79 -20.28 2.38 15.93
CA GLU A 79 -20.99 1.21 16.44
C GLU A 79 -20.98 0.05 15.43
N VAL A 80 -20.60 -1.14 15.90
CA VAL A 80 -20.62 -2.37 15.11
C VAL A 80 -22.08 -2.66 14.69
N PRO A 81 -22.34 -2.99 13.42
CA PRO A 81 -23.66 -3.41 12.98
C PRO A 81 -24.22 -4.59 13.79
N ASN A 82 -25.54 -4.64 13.92
CA ASN A 82 -26.23 -5.61 14.79
C ASN A 82 -26.20 -7.07 14.31
N ASN A 83 -25.60 -7.35 13.15
CA ASN A 83 -25.40 -8.72 12.67
C ASN A 83 -24.17 -8.83 11.77
N LEU A 84 -23.62 -10.05 11.73
CA LEU A 84 -22.38 -10.37 11.04
C LEU A 84 -22.40 -10.05 9.54
N GLU A 85 -23.51 -10.30 8.85
CA GLU A 85 -23.60 -10.06 7.40
C GLU A 85 -23.56 -8.56 7.07
N LEU A 86 -24.19 -7.72 7.88
CA LEU A 86 -24.08 -6.26 7.74
C LEU A 86 -22.66 -5.78 8.04
N THR A 87 -22.01 -6.32 9.08
CA THR A 87 -20.61 -6.03 9.40
C THR A 87 -19.71 -6.36 8.22
N LYS A 88 -19.79 -7.59 7.68
CA LYS A 88 -19.00 -8.02 6.51
C LYS A 88 -19.22 -7.13 5.28
N ARG A 89 -20.48 -6.76 5.00
CA ARG A 89 -20.82 -5.85 3.89
C ARG A 89 -20.21 -4.47 4.05
N GLU A 90 -20.22 -3.93 5.27
CA GLU A 90 -19.65 -2.62 5.55
C GLU A 90 -18.12 -2.64 5.46
N ILE A 91 -17.46 -3.67 6.00
CA ILE A 91 -16.00 -3.83 5.83
C ILE A 91 -15.65 -3.96 4.34
N LEU A 92 -16.41 -4.75 3.58
CA LEU A 92 -16.20 -4.90 2.14
C LEU A 92 -16.40 -3.57 1.39
N SER A 93 -17.40 -2.78 1.77
CA SER A 93 -17.63 -1.44 1.24
C SER A 93 -16.42 -0.54 1.49
N ARG A 94 -15.86 -0.56 2.71
CA ARG A 94 -14.66 0.22 3.07
C ARG A 94 -13.43 -0.26 2.32
N LEU A 95 -13.22 -1.57 2.21
CA LEU A 95 -12.13 -2.16 1.43
C LEU A 95 -12.21 -1.76 -0.04
N THR A 96 -13.41 -1.78 -0.61
CA THR A 96 -13.64 -1.38 -2.01
C THR A 96 -13.24 0.07 -2.23
N ASN A 97 -13.63 0.95 -1.31
CA ASN A 97 -13.34 2.39 -1.36
C ASN A 97 -11.96 2.79 -0.79
N SER A 98 -11.19 1.84 -0.26
CA SER A 98 -9.88 2.11 0.32
C SER A 98 -8.89 2.61 -0.74
N PRO A 99 -7.90 3.44 -0.36
CA PRO A 99 -6.84 3.84 -1.29
C PRO A 99 -6.06 2.64 -1.83
N THR A 100 -5.57 2.72 -3.05
CA THR A 100 -4.89 1.59 -3.73
C THR A 100 -3.55 1.24 -3.07
N LEU A 101 -3.28 -0.05 -2.85
CA LEU A 101 -1.95 -0.52 -2.46
C LEU A 101 -1.00 -0.58 -3.67
N LEU A 102 0.19 -0.02 -3.51
CA LEU A 102 1.26 0.01 -4.49
C LEU A 102 2.32 -1.02 -4.10
N PRO A 103 2.46 -2.14 -4.83
CA PRO A 103 3.47 -3.15 -4.51
C PRO A 103 4.90 -2.60 -4.68
N ILE A 104 5.76 -2.90 -3.69
CA ILE A 104 7.20 -2.60 -3.71
C ILE A 104 8.00 -3.87 -3.99
N LEU A 105 7.79 -4.91 -3.18
CA LEU A 105 8.45 -6.20 -3.24
C LEU A 105 7.61 -7.22 -2.45
N GLY A 106 7.32 -8.39 -3.02
CA GLY A 106 6.66 -9.49 -2.31
C GLY A 106 5.38 -9.01 -1.62
N HIS A 107 5.29 -9.19 -0.30
CA HIS A 107 4.16 -8.77 0.53
C HIS A 107 4.28 -7.33 1.04
N ARG A 108 5.11 -6.47 0.46
CA ARG A 108 5.38 -5.10 0.93
C ARG A 108 4.74 -4.08 0.02
N TYR A 109 3.95 -3.19 0.62
CA TYR A 109 3.14 -2.21 -0.08
C TYR A 109 3.25 -0.85 0.57
N ILE A 110 3.25 0.21 -0.23
CA ILE A 110 2.83 1.53 0.25
C ILE A 110 1.42 1.81 -0.25
N VAL A 111 0.83 2.92 0.17
CA VAL A 111 -0.54 3.27 -0.20
C VAL A 111 -0.54 4.49 -1.12
N SER A 112 -1.35 4.43 -2.17
CA SER A 112 -1.64 5.53 -3.09
C SER A 112 -2.49 6.60 -2.41
N TYR A 113 -1.85 7.36 -1.51
CA TYR A 113 -2.52 8.34 -0.67
C TYR A 113 -1.63 9.56 -0.45
N ASN A 114 -2.24 10.73 -0.32
CA ASN A 114 -1.52 11.97 -0.04
C ASN A 114 -1.19 12.05 1.45
N THR A 115 -0.03 11.50 1.81
CA THR A 115 0.51 11.49 3.17
C THR A 115 1.94 12.05 3.17
N PRO A 116 2.37 12.77 4.22
CA PRO A 116 3.74 13.32 4.32
C PRO A 116 4.81 12.21 4.36
N ILE A 117 4.46 11.08 4.96
CA ILE A 117 5.31 9.89 5.10
C ILE A 117 4.48 8.70 4.60
N SER A 118 5.08 7.79 3.84
CA SER A 118 4.43 6.59 3.28
C SER A 118 4.83 5.35 4.08
N PRO A 119 4.05 4.94 5.09
CA PRO A 119 4.33 3.69 5.79
C PRO A 119 4.33 2.52 4.82
N VAL A 120 5.19 1.54 5.10
CA VAL A 120 5.22 0.28 4.36
C VAL A 120 4.42 -0.74 5.14
N PHE A 121 3.36 -1.25 4.54
CA PHE A 121 2.55 -2.34 5.07
C PHE A 121 3.10 -3.69 4.61
N SER A 122 3.02 -4.69 5.49
CA SER A 122 3.08 -6.09 5.10
C SER A 122 1.66 -6.61 5.01
N VAL A 123 1.27 -7.21 3.88
CA VAL A 123 -0.08 -7.75 3.66
C VAL A 123 0.00 -9.20 3.23
N VAL A 124 -0.57 -10.09 4.03
CA VAL A 124 -0.68 -11.53 3.78
C VAL A 124 -2.10 -11.98 4.11
N GLY A 125 -2.96 -12.05 3.09
CA GLY A 125 -4.39 -12.27 3.31
C GLY A 125 -5.00 -11.10 4.09
N SER A 126 -5.73 -11.42 5.14
CA SER A 126 -6.30 -10.48 6.13
C SER A 126 -5.30 -10.01 7.19
N ASP A 127 -4.11 -10.63 7.30
CA ASP A 127 -3.04 -10.20 8.21
C ASP A 127 -2.30 -9.00 7.61
N ILE A 128 -2.49 -7.84 8.25
CA ILE A 128 -1.94 -6.56 7.83
C ILE A 128 -1.21 -5.94 9.01
N ILE A 129 0.08 -5.65 8.81
CA ILE A 129 0.90 -4.99 9.83
C ILE A 129 1.66 -3.82 9.21
N TYR A 130 2.05 -2.87 10.04
CA TYR A 130 3.08 -1.92 9.64
C TYR A 130 4.46 -2.60 9.66
N TYR A 131 5.10 -2.67 8.50
CA TYR A 131 6.43 -3.24 8.35
C TYR A 131 7.55 -2.21 8.56
N SER A 132 7.36 -1.00 8.05
CA SER A 132 8.28 0.12 8.25
C SER A 132 7.51 1.44 8.37
N LYS A 133 8.05 2.38 9.14
CA LYS A 133 7.42 3.69 9.41
C LYS A 133 7.29 4.55 8.15
N SER A 134 8.23 4.39 7.22
CA SER A 134 8.32 5.18 6.00
C SER A 134 8.95 4.38 4.86
N LEU A 135 8.74 4.82 3.62
CA LEU A 135 9.42 4.21 2.47
C LEU A 135 10.92 4.51 2.52
N THR A 136 11.33 5.67 3.06
CA THR A 136 12.74 6.01 3.27
C THR A 136 13.39 5.07 4.28
N ASP A 137 12.73 4.75 5.38
CA ASP A 137 13.24 3.80 6.39
C ASP A 137 13.34 2.40 5.80
N TYR A 138 12.30 1.95 5.09
CA TYR A 138 12.30 0.67 4.41
C TYR A 138 13.43 0.54 3.39
N TRP A 139 13.70 1.61 2.62
CA TRP A 139 14.84 1.68 1.70
C TRP A 139 16.18 1.48 2.42
N HIS A 140 16.34 2.01 3.63
CA HIS A 140 17.54 1.81 4.46
C HIS A 140 17.53 0.50 5.26
N GLY A 141 16.56 -0.39 5.04
CA GLY A 141 16.43 -1.67 5.75
C GLY A 141 15.92 -1.53 7.19
N ILE A 142 15.34 -0.39 7.56
CA ILE A 142 14.80 -0.14 8.89
C ILE A 142 13.34 -0.62 8.94
N THR A 143 13.04 -1.51 9.89
CA THR A 143 11.69 -2.04 10.14
C THR A 143 11.14 -1.49 11.45
N ILE A 144 9.83 -1.60 11.63
CA ILE A 144 9.19 -1.30 12.90
C ILE A 144 9.67 -2.28 13.98
N SER A 145 10.11 -1.73 15.12
CA SER A 145 10.29 -2.42 16.39
C SER A 145 8.98 -2.50 17.19
N ARG A 146 8.85 -3.50 18.05
CA ARG A 146 7.70 -3.71 18.94
C ARG A 146 7.40 -2.54 19.89
N GLU A 147 8.39 -1.68 20.16
CA GLU A 147 8.26 -0.54 21.08
C GLU A 147 7.62 0.70 20.44
N ILE A 148 7.37 0.69 19.13
CA ILE A 148 6.76 1.82 18.44
C ILE A 148 5.28 1.89 18.76
N ASN A 149 4.84 3.07 19.19
CA ASN A 149 3.41 3.35 19.27
C ASN A 149 2.88 3.62 17.85
N LEU A 150 1.99 2.75 17.38
CA LEU A 150 1.40 2.86 16.04
C LEU A 150 0.57 4.14 15.87
N SER A 151 0.08 4.74 16.96
CA SER A 151 -0.63 6.03 16.92
C SER A 151 0.26 7.19 16.44
N ASP A 152 1.58 7.03 16.48
CA ASP A 152 2.53 8.04 16.00
C ASP A 152 2.71 8.00 14.48
N LEU A 153 2.17 6.98 13.81
CA LEU A 153 2.25 6.84 12.36
C LEU A 153 1.12 7.58 11.66
N PRO A 154 1.33 8.03 10.41
CA PRO A 154 0.25 8.58 9.60
C PRO A 154 -0.92 7.59 9.51
N LYS A 155 -2.11 8.07 9.86
CA LYS A 155 -3.34 7.32 9.65
C LYS A 155 -3.68 7.29 8.17
N ILE A 156 -3.63 6.11 7.58
CA ILE A 156 -4.01 5.84 6.20
C ILE A 156 -5.43 5.29 6.20
N PRO A 157 -6.37 5.90 5.45
CA PRO A 157 -7.77 5.47 5.44
C PRO A 157 -7.91 3.97 5.17
N PHE A 158 -8.74 3.31 5.98
CA PHE A 158 -8.96 1.86 5.99
C PHE A 158 -7.74 1.02 6.41
N TRP A 159 -6.58 1.21 5.79
CA TRP A 159 -5.41 0.36 6.03
C TRP A 159 -4.87 0.44 7.45
N SER A 160 -4.88 1.63 8.06
CA SER A 160 -4.49 1.80 9.46
C SER A 160 -5.53 1.26 10.44
N ASP A 161 -6.79 1.21 10.02
CA ASP A 161 -7.91 0.83 10.90
C ASP A 161 -7.94 -0.69 11.14
N ILE A 162 -7.38 -1.47 10.22
CA ILE A 162 -7.33 -2.94 10.25
C ILE A 162 -5.92 -3.51 10.44
N ALA A 163 -4.90 -2.63 10.53
CA ALA A 163 -3.54 -3.07 10.79
C ALA A 163 -3.35 -3.39 12.27
N GLN A 164 -2.63 -4.47 12.55
CA GLN A 164 -2.28 -4.93 13.91
C GLN A 164 -0.83 -4.64 14.28
#